data_AF-A0A0C2DHJ4-F1
#
_entry.id   AF-A0A0C2DHJ4-F1
#
_cell.length_a   1.000
_cell.length_b   1.000
_cell.length_c   1.000
_cell.angle_alpha   90.00
_cell.angle_beta   90.00
_cell.angle_gamma   90.00
#
_symmetry.space_group_name_H-M   'P 1'
#
loop_
_entity.id
_entity.type
_entity.pdbx_description
1 polymer ?
#
loop_
_entity_poly.entity_id
_entity_poly.type
_entity_poly.pdbx_seq_one_letter_code
_entity_poly.pdbx_strand_id
1 'polypeptide(L)'
;MNCYYELVAEPGNRISIEILDVDMEAQIFRSCLDYIGFYEAFGQCDAGWLSREDGNCYRYVEAQPKVGWADAQEQCSQMQSNLASIRDQRDFDYMSRTFGHTPAHAWVGYTDADEEGNIMGVDSTSNTIWP
;
A
#
# COMPACT_ATOMS: atom_id res chain seq x y z
N MET A 1 37.54 -0.66 -1.80
CA MET A 1 36.85 -1.66 -0.96
C MET A 1 35.47 -1.10 -0.69
N ASN A 2 34.44 -1.75 -1.20
CA ASN A 2 33.05 -1.29 -1.10
C ASN A 2 32.42 -2.04 0.07
N CYS A 3 32.26 -1.36 1.21
CA CYS A 3 31.52 -1.90 2.34
C CYS A 3 30.06 -1.50 2.19
N TYR A 4 29.14 -2.44 2.38
CA TYR A 4 27.71 -2.19 2.52
C TYR A 4 27.18 -2.99 3.69
N TYR A 5 26.15 -2.46 4.35
CA TYR A 5 25.40 -3.17 5.38
C TYR A 5 24.08 -3.62 4.76
N GLU A 6 23.77 -4.90 4.88
CA GLU A 6 22.52 -5.48 4.42
C GLU A 6 21.63 -5.72 5.64
N LEU A 7 20.47 -5.06 5.67
CA LEU A 7 19.45 -5.27 6.68
C LEU A 7 18.42 -6.24 6.11
N VAL A 8 18.39 -7.47 6.61
CA VAL A 8 17.47 -8.52 6.17
C VAL A 8 16.38 -8.71 7.22
N ALA A 9 15.12 -8.61 6.80
CA ALA A 9 13.96 -8.99 7.60
C ALA A 9 13.32 -10.26 7.04
N GLU A 10 12.74 -11.07 7.92
CA GLU A 10 11.90 -12.18 7.51
C GLU A 10 10.63 -11.68 6.79
N PRO A 11 10.05 -12.49 5.87
CA PRO A 11 8.83 -12.11 5.16
C PRO A 11 7.69 -11.70 6.11
N GLY A 12 7.12 -10.52 5.90
CA GLY A 12 6.03 -9.97 6.73
C GLY A 12 6.50 -9.10 7.91
N ASN A 13 7.80 -8.99 8.16
CA ASN A 13 8.35 -8.07 9.15
C ASN A 13 8.76 -6.75 8.49
N ARG A 14 8.34 -5.62 9.07
CA ARG A 14 8.76 -4.28 8.64
C ARG A 14 9.98 -3.82 9.44
N ILE A 15 10.98 -3.28 8.76
CA ILE A 15 12.11 -2.59 9.40
C ILE A 15 11.81 -1.09 9.39
N SER A 16 11.57 -0.52 10.56
CA SER A 16 11.45 0.93 10.74
C SER A 16 12.79 1.49 11.21
N ILE A 17 13.41 2.35 10.39
CA ILE A 17 14.65 3.04 10.73
C ILE A 17 14.28 4.47 11.11
N GLU A 18 14.45 4.81 12.39
CA GLU A 18 14.21 6.16 12.91
C GLU A 18 15.56 6.87 13.08
N ILE A 19 15.74 7.99 12.38
CA ILE A 19 16.95 8.82 12.50
C ILE A 19 16.67 9.85 13.59
N LEU A 20 17.23 9.61 14.78
CA LEU A 20 16.89 10.37 15.99
C LEU A 20 17.62 11.71 16.10
N ASP A 21 18.65 11.97 15.29
CA ASP A 21 19.38 13.23 15.29
C ASP A 21 20.18 13.41 14.00
N VAL A 22 20.00 14.53 13.31
CA VAL A 22 20.76 14.89 12.08
C VAL A 22 21.77 16.01 12.35
N ASP A 23 21.78 16.57 13.57
CA ASP A 23 22.59 17.73 13.95
C ASP A 23 23.80 17.38 14.83
N MET A 24 24.01 16.10 15.14
CA MET A 24 25.21 15.67 15.83
C MET A 24 26.35 15.45 14.84
N GLU A 25 27.43 16.24 15.00
CA GLU A 25 28.64 16.21 14.18
C GLU A 25 29.02 14.79 13.74
N ALA A 26 29.12 14.62 12.43
CA ALA A 26 29.44 13.40 11.72
C ALA A 26 30.82 12.81 12.15
N GLN A 27 30.88 12.13 13.30
CA GLN A 27 32.05 11.38 13.74
C GLN A 27 31.91 9.85 13.53
N ILE A 28 30.80 9.41 12.93
CA ILE A 28 30.60 8.00 12.55
C ILE A 28 31.40 7.61 11.29
N PHE A 29 31.96 8.58 10.55
CA PHE A 29 32.64 8.39 9.26
C PHE A 29 34.17 8.48 9.38
N ARG A 30 34.85 7.39 9.77
CA ARG A 30 36.32 7.31 9.56
C ARG A 30 36.78 6.30 8.51
N SER A 31 35.88 5.55 7.88
CA SER A 31 36.17 4.85 6.62
C SER A 31 34.91 4.24 6.03
N CYS A 32 34.72 4.46 4.72
CA CYS A 32 33.57 4.12 3.87
C CYS A 32 32.48 5.21 3.82
N LEU A 33 32.15 5.63 2.61
CA LEU A 33 31.06 6.56 2.30
C LEU A 33 29.76 5.81 2.54
N ASP A 34 29.20 5.92 3.74
CA ASP A 34 27.94 5.25 4.09
C ASP A 34 26.76 6.08 3.58
N TYR A 35 26.17 5.64 2.47
CA TYR A 35 24.82 6.03 2.07
C TYR A 35 23.86 4.91 2.46
N ILE A 36 22.81 5.21 3.22
CA ILE A 36 21.63 4.34 3.30
C ILE A 36 20.86 4.56 1.99
N GLY A 37 21.03 3.64 1.04
CA GLY A 37 20.19 3.57 -0.15
C GLY A 37 18.88 2.88 0.20
N PHE A 38 17.78 3.62 0.23
CA PHE A 38 16.45 3.01 0.18
C PHE A 38 16.21 2.58 -1.26
N TYR A 39 16.33 1.28 -1.53
CA TYR A 39 15.75 0.72 -2.73
C TYR A 39 14.31 0.33 -2.39
N GLU A 40 13.34 0.92 -3.08
CA GLU A 40 12.04 0.28 -3.16
C GLU A 40 12.28 -1.06 -3.87
N ALA A 41 11.93 -2.17 -3.23
CA ALA A 41 11.85 -3.45 -3.91
C ALA A 41 10.70 -3.36 -4.91
N PHE A 42 10.94 -2.71 -6.05
CA PHE A 42 9.98 -2.61 -7.15
C PHE A 42 9.54 -4.02 -7.51
N GLY A 43 8.31 -4.37 -7.11
CA GLY A 43 7.67 -5.64 -7.44
C GLY A 43 7.47 -6.64 -6.31
N GLN A 44 7.89 -6.38 -5.05
CA GLN A 44 7.55 -7.25 -3.92
C GLN A 44 6.56 -6.58 -2.98
N CYS A 45 5.31 -7.05 -3.01
CA CYS A 45 4.31 -6.73 -2.00
C CYS A 45 4.53 -7.55 -0.73
N ASP A 46 4.06 -7.03 0.40
CA ASP A 46 4.07 -7.73 1.68
C ASP A 46 3.37 -9.10 1.59
N ALA A 47 3.71 -10.01 2.50
CA ALA A 47 3.06 -11.31 2.56
C ALA A 47 1.52 -11.19 2.65
N GLY A 48 0.82 -11.90 1.76
CA GLY A 48 -0.64 -11.84 1.65
C GLY A 48 -1.17 -10.70 0.77
N TRP A 49 -0.30 -9.92 0.13
CA TRP A 49 -0.64 -8.95 -0.90
C TRP A 49 -0.24 -9.47 -2.28
N LEU A 50 -1.06 -9.13 -3.28
CA LEU A 50 -0.83 -9.47 -4.68
C LEU A 50 -0.28 -8.25 -5.42
N SER A 51 0.86 -8.44 -6.05
CA SER A 51 1.52 -7.43 -6.86
C SER A 51 0.86 -7.34 -8.23
N ARG A 52 0.79 -6.12 -8.76
CA ARG A 52 0.40 -5.83 -10.14
C ARG A 52 1.56 -5.16 -10.87
N GLU A 53 1.54 -5.25 -12.20
CA GLU A 53 2.57 -4.74 -13.12
C GLU A 53 2.85 -3.24 -12.96
N ASP A 54 1.93 -2.46 -12.38
CA ASP A 54 2.08 -1.03 -12.11
C ASP A 54 2.74 -0.74 -10.75
N GLY A 55 3.19 -1.77 -10.02
CA GLY A 55 3.82 -1.65 -8.71
C GLY A 55 2.82 -1.54 -7.54
N ASN A 56 1.51 -1.56 -7.81
CA ASN A 56 0.50 -1.52 -6.77
C ASN A 56 0.27 -2.92 -6.16
N CYS A 57 -0.09 -2.92 -4.88
CA CYS A 57 -0.34 -4.11 -4.08
C CYS A 57 -1.82 -4.17 -3.67
N TYR A 58 -2.43 -5.33 -3.84
CA TYR A 58 -3.86 -5.53 -3.53
C TYR A 58 -4.08 -6.73 -2.62
N ARG A 59 -5.07 -6.63 -1.72
CA ARG A 59 -5.42 -7.70 -0.80
C ARG A 59 -6.92 -7.73 -0.57
N TYR A 60 -7.48 -8.94 -0.57
CA TYR A 60 -8.84 -9.16 -0.10
C TYR A 60 -8.87 -9.24 1.42
N VAL A 61 -9.81 -8.52 2.05
CA VAL A 61 -10.00 -8.47 3.49
C VAL A 61 -11.38 -9.02 3.81
N GLU A 62 -11.43 -10.15 4.48
CA GLU A 62 -12.69 -10.72 4.96
C GLU A 62 -13.02 -10.16 6.35
N ALA A 63 -14.05 -9.32 6.43
CA ALA A 63 -14.54 -8.78 7.69
C ALA A 63 -15.64 -9.68 8.31
N GLN A 64 -15.46 -10.05 9.58
CA GLN A 64 -16.41 -10.83 10.37
C GLN A 64 -16.66 -10.14 11.72
N PRO A 65 -17.84 -9.51 11.96
CA PRO A 65 -19.00 -9.44 11.06
C PRO A 65 -18.75 -8.54 9.83
N LYS A 66 -19.64 -8.61 8.84
CA LYS A 66 -19.63 -7.68 7.71
C LYS A 66 -19.75 -6.24 8.22
N VAL A 67 -18.97 -5.34 7.63
CA VAL A 67 -18.87 -3.93 8.04
C VAL A 67 -19.34 -2.98 6.95
N GLY A 68 -19.64 -1.74 7.33
CA GLY A 68 -19.95 -0.67 6.38
C GLY A 68 -18.71 -0.19 5.63
N TRP A 69 -18.91 0.68 4.64
CA TRP A 69 -17.82 1.23 3.83
C TRP A 69 -16.78 1.99 4.67
N ALA A 70 -17.24 2.82 5.61
CA ALA A 70 -16.34 3.63 6.46
C ALA A 70 -15.43 2.76 7.33
N ASP A 71 -16.00 1.74 7.99
CA ASP A 71 -15.23 0.78 8.79
C ASP A 71 -14.26 -0.04 7.93
N ALA A 72 -14.63 -0.37 6.69
CA ALA A 72 -13.75 -1.09 5.77
C ALA A 72 -12.56 -0.21 5.35
N GLN A 73 -12.79 1.06 5.06
CA GLN A 73 -11.73 2.03 4.77
C GLN A 73 -10.83 2.25 5.99
N GLU A 74 -11.39 2.29 7.21
CA GLU A 74 -10.59 2.37 8.44
C GLU A 74 -9.70 1.14 8.62
N GLN A 75 -10.23 -0.07 8.38
CA GLN A 75 -9.43 -1.31 8.43
C GLN A 75 -8.27 -1.28 7.41
N CYS A 76 -8.52 -0.83 6.17
CA CYS A 76 -7.46 -0.62 5.19
C CYS A 76 -6.43 0.42 5.68
N SER A 77 -6.88 1.52 6.28
CA SER A 77 -6.01 2.57 6.81
C SER A 77 -5.10 2.05 7.93
N GLN A 78 -5.60 1.16 8.78
CA GLN A 78 -4.80 0.49 9.82
C GLN A 78 -3.70 -0.41 9.22
N MET A 79 -3.89 -0.91 8.00
CA MET A 79 -2.86 -1.63 7.23
C MET A 79 -1.96 -0.69 6.41
N GLN A 80 -2.04 0.63 6.64
CA GLN A 80 -1.34 1.65 5.87
C GLN A 80 -1.65 1.56 4.36
N SER A 81 -2.90 1.21 4.04
CA SER A 81 -3.43 1.13 2.68
C SER A 81 -4.78 1.85 2.59
N ASN A 82 -5.38 1.84 1.40
CA ASN A 82 -6.75 2.29 1.18
C ASN A 82 -7.60 1.17 0.58
N LEU A 83 -8.92 1.32 0.58
CA LEU A 83 -9.79 0.54 -0.29
C LEU A 83 -9.33 0.70 -1.75
N ALA A 84 -9.46 -0.37 -2.53
CA ALA A 84 -8.93 -0.39 -3.89
C ALA A 84 -9.69 0.59 -4.81
N SER A 85 -8.95 1.48 -5.46
CA SER A 85 -9.47 2.33 -6.53
C SER A 85 -9.42 1.59 -7.87
N ILE A 86 -10.48 1.75 -8.67
CA ILE A 86 -10.63 1.18 -10.01
C ILE A 86 -10.66 2.35 -10.98
N ARG A 87 -9.52 2.63 -11.64
CA ARG A 87 -9.33 3.88 -12.41
C ARG A 87 -9.53 3.69 -13.90
N ASP A 88 -9.34 2.46 -14.38
CA ASP A 88 -9.53 2.09 -15.78
C ASP A 88 -10.02 0.65 -15.93
N GLN A 89 -10.32 0.25 -17.17
CA GLN A 89 -10.75 -1.11 -17.51
C GLN A 89 -9.71 -2.16 -17.08
N ARG A 90 -8.42 -1.83 -17.08
CA ARG A 90 -7.36 -2.78 -16.69
C ARG A 90 -7.38 -3.01 -15.20
N ASP A 91 -7.70 -1.99 -14.39
CA ASP A 91 -7.90 -2.14 -12.94
C ASP A 91 -9.08 -3.08 -12.71
N PHE A 92 -10.22 -2.83 -13.38
CA PHE A 92 -11.42 -3.66 -13.26
C PHE A 92 -11.17 -5.12 -13.66
N ASP A 93 -10.55 -5.34 -14.82
CA ASP A 93 -10.24 -6.69 -15.31
C ASP A 93 -9.31 -7.43 -14.35
N TYR A 94 -8.31 -6.75 -13.78
CA TYR A 94 -7.42 -7.33 -12.79
C TYR A 94 -8.17 -7.69 -11.51
N MET A 95 -8.98 -6.77 -10.96
CA MET A 95 -9.77 -7.03 -9.75
C MET A 95 -10.76 -8.17 -9.95
N SER A 96 -11.45 -8.19 -11.09
CA SER A 96 -12.44 -9.22 -11.42
C SER A 96 -11.79 -10.60 -11.58
N ARG A 97 -10.66 -10.70 -12.28
CA ARG A 97 -9.94 -11.97 -12.43
C ARG A 97 -9.34 -12.47 -11.12
N THR A 98 -8.87 -11.56 -10.27
CA THR A 98 -8.13 -11.90 -9.04
C THR A 98 -9.07 -12.14 -7.86
N PHE A 99 -10.10 -11.32 -7.71
CA PHE A 99 -11.02 -11.27 -6.56
C PHE A 99 -12.49 -11.49 -6.96
N GLY A 100 -12.82 -11.80 -8.22
CA GLY A 100 -14.20 -12.06 -8.64
C GLY A 100 -14.77 -13.39 -8.13
N HIS A 101 -13.91 -14.31 -7.69
CA HIS A 101 -14.31 -15.62 -7.14
C HIS A 101 -14.46 -15.60 -5.61
N THR A 102 -14.20 -14.48 -4.95
CA THR A 102 -14.34 -14.38 -3.49
C THR A 102 -15.81 -14.46 -3.09
N PRO A 103 -16.16 -15.17 -1.99
CA PRO A 103 -17.54 -15.55 -1.68
C PRO A 103 -18.46 -14.39 -1.28
N ALA A 104 -17.93 -13.19 -1.10
CA ALA A 104 -18.69 -12.00 -0.72
C ALA A 104 -18.28 -10.77 -1.54
N HIS A 105 -19.25 -9.87 -1.73
CA HIS A 105 -19.00 -8.54 -2.28
C HIS A 105 -18.02 -7.77 -1.37
N ALA A 106 -17.02 -7.13 -1.98
CA ALA A 106 -16.05 -6.29 -1.30
C ALA A 106 -16.38 -4.81 -1.52
N TRP A 107 -16.06 -3.98 -0.53
CA TRP A 107 -16.04 -2.54 -0.70
C TRP A 107 -14.86 -2.11 -1.58
N VAL A 108 -15.07 -1.04 -2.35
CA VAL A 108 -14.05 -0.39 -3.19
C VAL A 108 -13.92 1.08 -2.78
N GLY A 109 -12.85 1.73 -3.23
CA GLY A 109 -12.41 3.05 -2.77
C GLY A 109 -13.24 4.25 -3.24
N TYR A 110 -14.54 4.09 -3.45
CA TYR A 110 -15.44 5.16 -3.90
C TYR A 110 -16.62 5.33 -2.94
N THR A 111 -16.98 6.59 -2.67
CA THR A 111 -18.14 6.94 -1.83
C THR A 111 -18.72 8.29 -2.25
N ASP A 112 -20.02 8.46 -2.06
CA ASP A 112 -20.76 9.74 -2.16
C ASP A 112 -21.35 10.15 -0.79
N ALA A 113 -20.86 9.56 0.30
CA ALA A 113 -21.39 9.79 1.64
C ALA A 113 -21.26 11.26 2.11
N ASP A 114 -20.30 12.00 1.55
CA ASP A 114 -20.10 13.42 1.85
C ASP A 114 -21.14 14.30 1.14
N GLU A 115 -21.47 14.00 -0.12
CA GLU A 115 -22.46 14.71 -0.93
C GLU A 115 -23.09 13.75 -1.95
N GLU A 116 -24.36 13.42 -1.75
CA GLU A 116 -25.13 12.52 -2.63
C GLU A 116 -25.04 12.97 -4.10
N GLY A 117 -24.70 12.02 -4.98
CA GLY A 117 -24.50 12.28 -6.41
C GLY A 117 -23.11 12.83 -6.79
N ASN A 118 -22.25 13.10 -5.81
CA ASN A 118 -20.85 13.45 -6.02
C ASN A 118 -19.93 12.33 -5.48
N ILE A 119 -19.53 11.43 -6.37
CA ILE A 119 -18.66 10.31 -6.02
C ILE A 119 -17.23 10.83 -5.81
N MET A 120 -16.59 10.38 -4.74
CA MET A 120 -15.23 10.73 -4.36
C MET A 120 -14.40 9.46 -4.14
N GLY A 121 -13.14 9.50 -4.57
CA GLY A 121 -12.18 8.42 -4.35
C GLY A 121 -11.41 8.58 -3.03
N VAL A 122 -11.03 7.46 -2.41
CA VAL A 122 -10.15 7.44 -1.22
C VAL A 122 -8.69 7.76 -1.57
N ASP A 123 -8.30 7.63 -2.83
CA ASP A 123 -6.98 7.98 -3.33
C ASP A 123 -6.97 9.40 -3.92
N SER A 124 -6.16 10.29 -3.32
CA SER A 124 -5.99 11.67 -3.81
C SER A 124 -5.30 11.77 -5.18
N THR A 125 -4.87 10.65 -5.74
CA THR A 125 -4.13 10.56 -7.02
C THR A 125 -5.03 10.23 -8.20
N SER A 126 -6.30 9.84 -7.98
CA SER A 126 -7.23 9.53 -9.06
C SER A 126 -8.25 10.64 -9.28
N ASN A 127 -7.99 11.51 -10.25
CA ASN A 127 -8.98 12.49 -10.73
C ASN A 127 -10.05 11.88 -11.65
N THR A 128 -9.99 10.57 -11.91
CA THR A 128 -10.89 9.88 -12.83
C THR A 128 -11.59 8.75 -12.09
N ILE A 129 -12.90 8.88 -11.97
CA ILE A 129 -13.76 7.80 -11.49
C ILE A 129 -14.11 6.96 -12.70
N TRP A 130 -13.78 5.67 -12.65
CA TRP A 130 -14.11 4.76 -13.73
C TRP A 130 -15.61 4.41 -13.67
N PRO A 131 -16.34 4.47 -14.80
CA PRO A 131 -17.80 4.28 -14.85
C PRO A 131 -18.25 2.81 -14.70
#